data_AF-A0A4W6CMM7-F1
#
_entry.id   AF-A0A4W6CMM7-F1
#
_cell.length_a   1.000
_cell.length_b   1.000
_cell.length_c   1.000
_cell.angle_alpha   90.00
_cell.angle_beta   90.00
_cell.angle_gamma   90.00
#
_symmetry.space_group_name_H-M   'P 1'
#
loop_
_entity.id
_entity.type
_entity.pdbx_description
1 polymer ?
#
loop_
_entity_poly.entity_id
_entity_poly.type
_entity_poly.pdbx_seq_one_letter_code
_entity_poly.pdbx_strand_id
1 'polypeptide(L)'
;MELANHGLILLQQLNAQREFGFLCDCTVAIGDVFFKAHKAVLAAFSNYFRMLFIHQDRYKRNYECSTCGRKFIQKSHWREHMYIHTGKPFKCYDPSLQSFALC
;
A
#
# COMPACT_ATOMS: atom_id res chain seq x y z
N MET A 1 -1.24 37.07 8.93
CA MET A 1 -1.61 36.97 7.50
C MET A 1 -0.35 36.67 6.67
N GLU A 2 0.35 35.56 6.94
CA GLU A 2 1.61 35.21 6.25
C GLU A 2 1.70 33.72 5.87
N LEU A 3 0.87 32.85 6.45
CA LEU A 3 0.88 31.41 6.15
C LEU A 3 0.41 31.07 4.73
N ALA A 4 -0.53 31.85 4.17
CA ALA A 4 -1.12 31.58 2.86
C ALA A 4 -0.10 31.75 1.70
N ASN A 5 0.88 32.63 1.86
CA ASN A 5 1.88 32.92 0.83
C ASN A 5 3.02 31.89 0.84
N HIS A 6 3.38 31.34 1.99
CA HIS A 6 4.47 30.37 2.11
C HIS A 6 4.18 29.09 1.33
N GLY A 7 2.96 28.55 1.43
CA GLY A 7 2.56 27.36 0.67
C GLY A 7 2.62 27.57 -0.85
N LEU A 8 2.20 28.75 -1.32
CA LEU A 8 2.25 29.10 -2.75
C LEU A 8 3.69 29.19 -3.27
N ILE A 9 4.58 29.84 -2.51
CA ILE A 9 5.99 29.98 -2.88
C ILE A 9 6.67 28.61 -2.96
N LEU A 10 6.43 27.74 -1.98
CA LEU A 10 6.96 26.37 -2.00
C LEU A 10 6.48 25.59 -3.22
N LEU A 11 5.20 25.68 -3.56
CA LEU A 11 4.66 25.00 -4.75
C LEU A 11 5.26 25.55 -6.04
N GLN A 12 5.47 26.87 -6.15
CA GLN A 12 6.15 27.48 -7.30
C GLN A 12 7.59 26.99 -7.43
N GLN A 13 8.33 26.91 -6.32
CA GLN A 13 9.71 26.40 -6.29
C GLN A 13 9.77 24.92 -6.71
N LEU A 14 8.87 24.09 -6.18
CA LEU A 14 8.79 22.67 -6.55
C LEU A 14 8.43 22.49 -8.03
N ASN A 15 7.54 23.32 -8.57
CA ASN A 15 7.21 23.29 -10.00
C ASN A 15 8.41 23.65 -10.88
N ALA A 16 9.17 24.69 -10.52
CA ALA A 16 10.39 25.05 -11.24
C ALA A 16 11.41 23.89 -11.19
N GLN A 17 11.65 23.30 -10.01
CA GLN A 17 12.52 22.13 -9.87
C GLN A 17 12.07 20.97 -10.75
N ARG A 18 10.76 20.74 -10.87
CA ARG A 18 10.19 19.68 -11.71
C ARG A 18 10.49 19.90 -13.20
N GLU A 19 10.34 21.11 -13.70
CA GLU A 19 10.62 21.45 -15.11
C GLU A 19 12.08 21.22 -15.48
N PHE A 20 13.01 21.56 -14.59
CA PHE A 20 14.43 21.29 -14.77
C PHE A 20 14.83 19.83 -14.42
N GLY A 21 13.89 19.00 -13.94
CA GLY A 21 14.14 17.61 -13.57
C GLY A 21 14.94 17.40 -12.28
N PHE A 22 15.11 18.45 -11.47
CA PHE A 22 15.82 18.35 -10.19
C PHE A 22 14.98 17.60 -9.16
N LEU A 23 15.59 16.65 -8.47
CA LEU A 23 15.01 15.84 -7.39
C LEU A 23 13.74 15.05 -7.81
N CYS A 24 13.43 14.97 -9.11
CA CYS A 24 12.34 14.16 -9.64
C CYS A 24 12.76 12.69 -9.64
N ASP A 25 12.47 12.01 -8.54
CA ASP A 25 12.90 10.64 -8.28
C ASP A 25 11.85 9.59 -8.70
N CYS A 26 10.77 10.02 -9.35
CA CYS A 26 9.82 9.15 -10.05
C CYS A 26 9.27 9.79 -11.33
N THR A 27 8.70 8.94 -12.20
CA THR A 27 7.93 9.35 -13.37
C THR A 27 6.55 8.69 -13.30
N VAL A 28 5.50 9.48 -13.46
CA VAL A 28 4.11 9.01 -13.50
C VAL A 28 3.65 8.97 -14.94
N ALA A 29 3.17 7.81 -15.39
CA ALA A 29 2.57 7.65 -16.70
C ALA A 29 1.04 7.76 -16.60
N ILE A 30 0.44 8.56 -17.49
CA ILE A 30 -1.01 8.69 -17.63
C ILE A 30 -1.32 8.49 -19.13
N GLY A 31 -1.75 7.28 -19.49
CA GLY A 31 -1.77 6.87 -20.89
C GLY A 31 -0.36 6.90 -21.47
N ASP A 32 -0.19 7.58 -22.60
CA ASP A 32 1.10 7.73 -23.29
C ASP A 32 1.93 8.95 -22.82
N VAL A 33 1.45 9.69 -21.82
CA VAL A 33 2.11 10.90 -21.32
C VAL A 33 2.87 10.61 -20.03
N PHE A 34 4.11 11.08 -19.95
CA PHE A 34 5.02 10.86 -18.83
C PHE A 34 5.31 12.17 -18.09
N PHE A 35 5.11 12.17 -16.78
CA PHE A 35 5.34 13.33 -15.91
C PHE A 35 6.45 13.02 -14.91
N LYS A 36 7.53 13.81 -14.93
CA LYS A 36 8.51 13.81 -13.84
C LYS A 36 7.85 14.33 -12.57
N ALA A 37 8.10 13.67 -11.44
CA ALA A 37 7.50 14.04 -10.16
C ALA A 37 8.44 13.75 -8.98
N HIS A 38 8.22 14.49 -7.90
CA HIS A 38 8.88 14.25 -6.61
C HIS A 38 8.04 13.27 -5.79
N LYS A 39 8.61 12.14 -5.37
CA LYS A 39 7.91 11.15 -4.54
C LYS A 39 7.39 11.75 -3.23
N ALA A 40 8.15 12.64 -2.61
CA ALA A 40 7.76 13.32 -1.37
C ALA A 40 6.49 14.17 -1.54
N VAL A 41 6.39 14.88 -2.66
CA VAL A 41 5.20 15.67 -3.01
C VAL A 41 4.01 14.74 -3.21
N LEU A 42 4.14 13.70 -4.03
CA LEU A 42 3.07 12.70 -4.24
C LEU A 42 2.64 12.03 -2.92
N ALA A 43 3.59 11.69 -2.06
CA ALA A 43 3.35 11.08 -0.76
C ALA A 43 2.64 12.01 0.24
N ALA A 44 2.87 13.33 0.16
CA ALA A 44 2.17 14.30 1.00
C ALA A 44 0.68 14.41 0.63
N PHE A 45 0.35 14.30 -0.65
CA PHE A 45 -1.04 14.48 -1.14
C PHE A 45 -1.89 13.22 -1.13
N SER A 46 -1.29 12.02 -1.12
CA SER A 46 -2.05 10.78 -1.16
C SER A 46 -1.46 9.71 -0.26
N ASN A 47 -2.32 9.10 0.58
CA ASN A 47 -1.93 7.96 1.37
C ASN A 47 -1.50 6.76 0.50
N TYR A 48 -2.04 6.65 -0.72
CA TYR A 48 -1.58 5.64 -1.69
C TYR A 48 -0.09 5.81 -2.02
N PHE A 49 0.31 7.01 -2.46
CA PHE A 49 1.71 7.30 -2.79
C PHE A 49 2.61 7.28 -1.56
N ARG A 50 2.10 7.73 -0.40
CA ARG A 50 2.82 7.65 0.87
C ARG A 50 3.18 6.21 1.22
N MET A 51 2.22 5.30 1.07
CA MET A 51 2.45 3.88 1.31
C MET A 51 3.38 3.26 0.26
N LEU A 52 3.24 3.66 -1.00
CA LEU A 52 4.03 3.14 -2.12
C LEU A 52 5.51 3.53 -2.04
N PHE A 53 5.80 4.80 -1.73
CA PHE A 53 7.15 5.35 -1.83
C PHE A 53 7.93 5.39 -0.51
N ILE A 54 7.24 5.60 0.62
CA ILE A 54 7.89 5.75 1.93
C ILE A 54 7.81 4.45 2.73
N HIS A 55 6.64 3.78 2.72
CA HIS A 55 6.42 2.51 3.45
C HIS A 55 6.55 1.30 2.53
N GLN A 56 7.56 1.31 1.65
CA GLN A 56 7.74 0.34 0.57
C GLN A 56 7.72 -1.13 1.04
N ASP A 57 8.24 -1.43 2.23
CA ASP A 57 8.22 -2.79 2.80
C ASP A 57 6.80 -3.27 3.17
N ARG A 58 5.94 -2.35 3.63
CA ARG A 58 4.55 -2.67 3.99
C ARG A 58 3.62 -2.73 2.79
N TYR A 59 3.94 -2.13 1.64
CA TYR A 59 3.11 -2.14 0.43
C TYR A 59 3.53 -3.20 -0.60
N LYS A 60 4.70 -3.84 -0.39
CA LYS A 60 5.10 -5.00 -1.18
C LYS A 60 4.12 -6.14 -0.92
N ARG A 61 3.55 -6.72 -1.98
CA ARG A 61 2.58 -7.84 -1.88
C ARG A 61 3.30 -9.15 -1.54
N ASN A 62 3.91 -9.20 -0.36
CA ASN A 62 4.73 -10.30 0.12
C ASN A 62 3.91 -11.55 0.46
N TYR A 63 2.59 -11.43 0.59
CA TYR A 63 1.71 -12.51 1.00
C TYR A 63 0.92 -13.03 -0.19
N GLU A 64 1.36 -14.14 -0.78
CA GLU A 64 0.71 -14.79 -1.91
C GLU A 64 -0.12 -15.99 -1.44
N CYS A 65 -1.34 -16.12 -1.96
CA CYS A 65 -2.15 -17.30 -1.75
C CYS A 65 -1.59 -18.44 -2.61
N SER A 66 -1.20 -19.55 -1.96
CA SER A 66 -0.72 -20.74 -2.66
C SER A 66 -1.80 -21.44 -3.51
N THR A 67 -3.07 -21.24 -3.18
CA THR A 67 -4.19 -21.92 -3.84
C THR A 67 -4.66 -21.19 -5.10
N CYS A 68 -4.73 -19.85 -5.08
CA CYS A 68 -5.25 -19.05 -6.20
C CYS A 68 -4.27 -17.99 -6.74
N GLY A 69 -3.06 -17.88 -6.20
CA GLY A 69 -2.04 -16.92 -6.63
C GLY A 69 -2.34 -15.46 -6.26
N ARG A 70 -3.44 -15.18 -5.53
CA ARG A 70 -3.81 -13.81 -5.16
C ARG A 70 -2.79 -13.24 -4.17
N LYS A 71 -2.27 -12.05 -4.46
CA LYS A 71 -1.25 -11.38 -3.63
C LYS A 71 -1.85 -10.28 -2.77
N PHE A 72 -1.44 -10.23 -1.52
CA PHE A 72 -1.92 -9.30 -0.50
C PHE A 72 -0.76 -8.50 0.06
N ILE A 73 -1.08 -7.27 0.41
CA ILE A 73 -0.15 -6.31 1.01
C ILE A 73 0.04 -6.62 2.50
N GLN A 74 -1.06 -6.94 3.20
CA GLN A 74 -1.05 -7.16 4.64
C GLN A 74 -1.26 -8.63 4.99
N LYS A 75 -0.52 -9.11 6.00
CA LYS A 75 -0.63 -10.47 6.52
C LYS A 75 -2.03 -10.80 7.04
N SER A 76 -2.70 -9.83 7.66
CA SER A 76 -4.07 -9.96 8.20
C SER A 76 -5.06 -10.32 7.10
N HIS A 77 -5.07 -9.54 6.01
CA HIS A 77 -5.96 -9.78 4.87
C HIS A 77 -5.64 -11.08 4.14
N TRP A 78 -4.36 -11.44 4.01
CA TRP A 78 -3.98 -12.75 3.47
C TRP A 78 -4.51 -13.90 4.34
N ARG A 79 -4.32 -13.81 5.67
CA ARG A 79 -4.82 -14.82 6.61
C ARG A 79 -6.34 -14.95 6.56
N GLU A 80 -7.04 -13.82 6.50
CA GLU A 80 -8.49 -13.80 6.35
C GLU A 80 -8.93 -14.45 5.03
N HIS A 81 -8.27 -14.10 3.94
CA HIS A 81 -8.51 -14.72 2.64
C HIS A 81 -8.34 -16.23 2.67
N MET A 82 -7.35 -16.77 3.39
CA MET A 82 -7.15 -18.23 3.47
C MET A 82 -8.39 -18.97 4.01
N TYR A 83 -9.25 -18.32 4.81
CA TYR A 83 -10.50 -18.95 5.27
C TYR A 83 -11.47 -19.30 4.13
N ILE A 84 -11.42 -18.63 2.97
CA ILE A 84 -12.27 -19.00 1.84
C ILE A 84 -11.85 -20.35 1.23
N HIS A 85 -10.58 -20.73 1.39
CA HIS A 85 -10.02 -21.97 0.85
C HIS A 85 -10.06 -23.09 1.88
N THR A 86 -9.74 -22.82 3.14
CA THR A 86 -9.68 -23.85 4.18
C THR A 86 -11.03 -24.09 4.87
N GLY A 87 -11.97 -23.15 4.76
CA GLY A 87 -13.09 -23.07 5.71
C GLY A 87 -12.59 -22.80 7.13
N LYS A 88 -13.52 -22.58 8.07
CA LYS A 88 -13.19 -22.53 9.50
C LYS A 88 -13.25 -23.96 10.03
N PRO A 89 -12.15 -24.55 10.52
CA PRO A 89 -12.27 -25.73 11.36
C PRO A 89 -12.79 -25.25 12.72
N PHE A 90 -14.10 -25.31 12.92
CA PHE A 90 -14.64 -25.12 14.26
C PHE A 90 -14.27 -26.39 15.05
N LYS A 91 -13.20 -26.33 15.84
CA LYS A 91 -12.91 -27.45 16.74
C LYS A 91 -13.93 -27.43 17.87
N CYS A 92 -14.81 -28.41 17.88
CA CYS A 92 -15.74 -28.66 18.96
C CYS A 92 -14.99 -29.44 20.05
N TYR A 93 -15.02 -28.97 21.30
CA TYR A 93 -14.58 -29.79 22.43
C TYR A 93 -15.67 -30.82 22.69
N ASP A 94 -15.38 -32.10 22.46
CA ASP A 94 -16.28 -33.18 22.80
C ASP A 94 -15.96 -33.67 24.22
N PRO A 95 -16.85 -33.42 25.21
CA PRO A 95 -16.64 -33.86 26.58
C PRO A 95 -16.59 -35.38 26.73
N SER A 96 -17.14 -36.13 25.76
CA SER A 96 -17.18 -37.60 25.79
C SER A 96 -15.88 -38.25 25.31
N LEU A 97 -15.07 -37.53 24.51
CA LEU A 97 -13.81 -38.03 23.95
C LEU A 97 -12.57 -37.37 24.56
N GLN A 98 -12.73 -36.42 25.49
CA GLN A 98 -11.64 -35.61 26.10
C GLN A 98 -10.61 -35.11 25.06
N SER A 99 -11.07 -34.79 23.84
CA SER A 99 -10.21 -34.42 22.73
C SER A 99 -10.89 -33.40 21.83
N PHE A 100 -10.07 -32.56 21.19
CA PHE A 100 -10.55 -31.57 20.22
C PHE A 100 -10.66 -32.22 18.84
N ALA A 101 -11.89 -32.49 18.40
CA ALA A 101 -12.17 -32.92 17.04
C ALA A 101 -12.45 -31.71 16.13
N LEU A 102 -12.20 -31.87 14.83
CA LEU A 102 -12.77 -30.97 13.82
C LEU A 102 -14.27 -31.28 13.73
N CYS A 103 -15.12 -30.30 14.04
CA CYS A 103 -16.36 -30.19 13.27
C CYS A 103 -15.95 -29.72 11.86
#